data_AF-A0A7C7DJ16-F1
#
_entry.id   AF-A0A7C7DJ16-F1
#
_cell.length_a   1.000
_cell.length_b   1.000
_cell.length_c   1.000
_cell.angle_alpha   90.00
_cell.angle_beta   90.00
_cell.angle_gamma   90.00
#
_symmetry.space_group_name_H-M   'P 1'
#
loop_
_entity.id
_entity.type
_entity.pdbx_description
1 polymer ?
#
loop_
_entity_poly.entity_id
_entity_poly.type
_entity_poly.pdbx_seq_one_letter_code
_entity_poly.pdbx_strand_id
1 'polypeptide(L)'
;MASRSYLYSTIVTNEYLGLSKEVKGDTEYEVRMKAEELRRRWDEREKRERERKHVMDLKEQAERDTKEAQELIEQYRNILHTTLTVDDRIKWKLLYDRKPFRSFRFQETEPTYDSIVKELNVPASTKLEIILPGRKAKRRALEEQAKQVFEQRRQEYEERKRAAMEAYEKEKAEYERKQKEYNDGIDAFKGAFESGDPSAIEKYIRLVLEYSKYPEGIEKEFEVQFNPQNNTVIIDYKLPNPESIPRVVE
;
A
#
# COMPACT_ATOMS: atom_id res chain seq x y z
N MET A 1 62.65 35.85 -32.54
CA MET A 1 61.19 35.96 -32.72
C MET A 1 60.64 36.73 -31.52
N ALA A 2 60.29 38.01 -31.71
CA ALA A 2 59.82 38.85 -30.60
C ALA A 2 58.48 38.31 -30.08
N SER A 3 58.40 38.00 -28.79
CA SER A 3 57.13 37.68 -28.14
C SER A 3 56.26 38.94 -28.17
N ARG A 4 55.17 38.93 -28.92
CA ARG A 4 54.14 39.97 -28.82
C ARG A 4 53.63 39.97 -27.38
N SER A 5 54.01 40.99 -26.62
CA SER A 5 53.54 41.23 -25.26
C SER A 5 52.20 41.94 -25.34
N TYR A 6 51.11 41.20 -25.25
CA TYR A 6 49.77 41.77 -25.19
C TYR A 6 49.54 42.42 -23.83
N LEU A 7 49.17 43.70 -23.79
CA LEU A 7 48.93 44.44 -22.54
C LEU A 7 47.57 44.10 -21.90
N TYR A 8 46.60 43.58 -22.67
CA TYR A 8 45.23 43.36 -22.21
C TYR A 8 44.78 41.92 -22.48
N SER A 9 44.01 41.35 -21.55
CA SER A 9 43.40 40.02 -21.69
C SER A 9 42.05 39.93 -20.96
N THR A 10 41.19 39.03 -21.42
CA THR A 10 39.94 38.67 -20.75
C THR A 10 39.64 37.19 -20.95
N ILE A 11 38.93 36.57 -19.99
CA ILE A 11 38.50 35.17 -20.09
C ILE A 11 37.03 35.16 -20.49
N VAL A 12 36.70 34.41 -21.54
CA VAL A 12 35.32 34.16 -21.97
C VAL A 12 35.01 32.70 -21.67
N THR A 13 33.91 32.46 -20.96
CA THR A 13 33.39 31.14 -20.59
C THR A 13 31.99 30.94 -21.14
N ASN A 14 31.68 29.73 -21.59
CA ASN A 14 30.32 29.27 -21.88
C ASN A 14 30.10 27.95 -21.13
N GLU A 15 29.23 27.98 -20.12
CA GLU A 15 29.00 26.86 -19.21
C GLU A 15 28.27 25.69 -19.90
N TYR A 16 27.33 26.00 -20.79
CA TYR A 16 26.55 24.98 -21.51
C TYR A 16 27.43 24.14 -22.45
N LEU A 17 28.37 24.78 -23.15
CA LEU A 17 29.33 24.11 -24.03
C LEU A 17 30.57 23.58 -23.26
N GLY A 18 30.74 23.96 -21.98
CA GLY A 18 31.91 23.65 -21.18
C GLY A 18 33.22 24.27 -21.70
N LEU A 19 33.14 25.41 -22.40
CA LEU A 19 34.29 26.05 -23.05
C LEU A 19 34.77 27.27 -22.26
N SER A 20 36.09 27.40 -22.11
CA SER A 20 36.75 28.59 -21.56
C SER A 20 37.93 28.98 -22.43
N LYS A 21 38.07 30.26 -22.76
CA LYS A 21 39.15 30.75 -23.61
C LYS A 21 39.59 32.14 -23.18
N GLU A 22 40.89 32.29 -22.98
CA GLU A 22 41.55 33.58 -22.75
C GLU A 22 41.76 34.30 -24.10
N VAL A 23 41.29 35.55 -24.20
CA VAL A 23 41.42 36.43 -25.36
C VAL A 23 42.43 37.53 -25.02
N LYS A 24 43.46 37.70 -25.85
CA LYS A 24 44.56 38.67 -25.66
C LYS A 24 44.62 39.67 -26.82
N GLY A 25 45.07 40.89 -26.56
CA GLY A 25 45.14 41.97 -27.56
C GLY A 25 46.02 43.14 -27.13
N ASP A 26 46.35 43.99 -28.10
CA ASP A 26 47.26 45.13 -27.89
C ASP A 26 46.52 46.34 -27.29
N THR A 27 45.20 46.39 -27.44
CA THR A 27 44.31 47.40 -26.83
C THR A 27 43.09 46.75 -26.17
N GLU A 28 42.51 47.42 -25.17
CA GLU A 28 41.28 46.97 -24.49
C GLU A 28 40.09 46.83 -25.46
N TYR A 29 40.00 47.75 -26.44
CA TYR A 29 38.96 47.71 -27.49
C TYR A 29 39.08 46.44 -28.35
N GLU A 30 40.29 46.05 -28.75
CA GLU A 30 40.53 44.85 -29.56
C GLU A 30 40.19 43.55 -28.80
N VAL A 31 40.56 43.47 -27.52
CA VAL A 31 40.20 42.35 -26.64
C VAL A 31 38.69 42.24 -26.49
N ARG A 32 38.00 43.38 -26.29
CA ARG A 32 36.54 43.43 -26.19
C ARG A 32 35.87 42.95 -27.48
N MET A 33 36.27 43.46 -28.64
CA MET A 33 35.69 43.04 -29.92
C MET A 33 35.89 41.54 -30.20
N LYS A 34 37.09 41.02 -29.93
CA LYS A 34 37.39 39.58 -30.09
C LYS A 34 36.63 38.71 -29.09
N ALA A 35 36.46 39.18 -27.86
CA ALA A 35 35.68 38.49 -26.83
C ALA A 35 34.19 38.47 -27.18
N GLU A 36 33.63 39.59 -27.68
CA GLU A 36 32.25 39.70 -28.14
C GLU A 36 31.99 38.80 -29.36
N GLU A 37 32.89 38.76 -30.34
CA GLU A 37 32.75 37.88 -31.49
C GLU A 37 32.80 36.39 -31.09
N LEU A 38 33.69 36.04 -30.16
CA LEU A 38 33.79 34.69 -29.62
C LEU A 38 32.51 34.30 -28.86
N ARG A 39 31.97 35.20 -28.02
CA ARG A 39 30.69 35.02 -27.34
C ARG A 39 29.57 34.79 -28.35
N ARG A 40 29.44 35.67 -29.36
CA ARG A 40 28.42 35.51 -30.42
C ARG A 40 28.49 34.15 -31.11
N ARG A 41 29.69 33.68 -31.47
CA ARG A 41 29.87 32.36 -32.09
C ARG A 41 29.50 31.21 -31.16
N TRP A 42 29.83 31.31 -29.88
CA TRP A 42 29.46 30.31 -28.87
C TRP A 42 27.97 30.33 -28.57
N ASP A 43 27.36 31.49 -28.45
CA ASP A 43 25.92 31.67 -28.24
C ASP A 43 25.12 31.08 -29.42
N GLU A 44 25.57 31.31 -30.66
CA GLU A 44 24.97 30.69 -31.86
C GLU A 44 25.10 29.17 -31.86
N ARG A 45 26.25 28.64 -31.43
CA ARG A 45 26.48 27.20 -31.33
C ARG A 45 25.63 26.56 -30.25
N GLU A 46 25.61 27.17 -29.05
CA GLU A 46 24.77 26.75 -27.94
C GLU A 46 23.30 26.75 -28.33
N LYS A 47 22.82 27.82 -28.98
CA LYS A 47 21.43 27.90 -29.47
C LYS A 47 21.10 26.74 -30.41
N ARG A 48 21.98 26.41 -31.36
CA ARG A 48 21.79 25.27 -32.28
C ARG A 48 21.80 23.92 -31.55
N GLU A 49 22.68 23.72 -30.57
CA GLU A 49 22.73 22.47 -29.79
C GLU A 49 21.48 22.31 -28.92
N ARG A 50 21.01 23.39 -28.28
CA ARG A 50 19.74 23.41 -27.53
C ARG A 50 18.54 23.13 -28.42
N GLU A 51 18.47 23.76 -29.60
CA GLU A 51 17.39 23.52 -30.57
C GLU A 51 17.40 22.06 -31.06
N ARG A 52 18.58 21.51 -31.40
CA ARG A 52 18.70 20.09 -31.79
C ARG A 52 18.27 19.15 -30.69
N LYS A 53 18.70 19.40 -29.45
CA LYS A 53 18.32 18.60 -28.29
C LYS A 53 16.80 18.69 -28.07
N HIS A 54 16.23 19.89 -28.13
CA HIS A 54 14.78 20.07 -27.99
C HIS A 54 13.99 19.33 -29.08
N VAL A 55 14.41 19.39 -30.35
CA VAL A 55 13.78 18.65 -31.44
C VAL A 55 13.91 17.14 -31.25
N MET A 56 15.06 16.66 -30.76
CA MET A 56 15.26 15.25 -30.46
C MET A 56 14.36 14.79 -29.31
N ASP A 57 14.29 15.56 -28.22
CA ASP A 57 13.43 15.28 -27.07
C ASP A 57 11.94 15.28 -27.48
N LEU A 58 11.52 16.23 -28.32
CA LEU A 58 10.16 16.26 -28.88
C LEU A 58 9.87 15.05 -29.76
N LYS A 59 10.84 14.63 -30.58
CA LYS A 59 10.69 13.44 -31.43
C LYS A 59 10.56 12.18 -30.59
N GLU A 60 11.40 12.02 -29.57
CA GLU A 60 11.33 10.88 -28.66
C GLU A 60 10.00 10.85 -27.90
N GLN A 61 9.51 12.01 -27.43
CA GLN A 61 8.20 12.11 -26.80
C GLN A 61 7.08 11.70 -27.77
N ALA A 62 7.09 12.22 -29.00
CA ALA A 62 6.09 11.87 -30.00
C ALA A 62 6.10 10.38 -30.36
N GLU A 63 7.28 9.74 -30.43
CA GLU A 63 7.40 8.29 -30.66
C GLU A 63 6.82 7.49 -29.48
N ARG A 64 7.06 7.93 -28.24
CA ARG A 64 6.47 7.30 -27.04
C ARG A 64 4.95 7.44 -27.02
N ASP A 65 4.44 8.66 -27.20
CA ASP A 65 3.01 8.95 -27.21
C ASP A 65 2.29 8.15 -28.30
N THR A 66 2.90 8.04 -29.49
CA THR A 66 2.37 7.23 -30.60
C THR A 66 2.30 5.75 -30.22
N LYS A 67 3.34 5.23 -29.57
CA LYS A 67 3.38 3.84 -29.13
C LYS A 67 2.33 3.55 -28.06
N GLU A 68 2.21 4.41 -27.05
CA GLU A 68 1.20 4.28 -25.99
C GLU A 68 -0.22 4.33 -26.57
N ALA A 69 -0.48 5.27 -27.50
CA ALA A 69 -1.76 5.34 -28.20
C ALA A 69 -2.06 4.07 -29.02
N GLN A 70 -1.06 3.51 -29.72
CA GLN A 70 -1.22 2.26 -30.46
C GLN A 70 -1.52 1.08 -29.54
N GLU A 71 -0.82 0.95 -28.41
CA GLU A 71 -1.06 -0.09 -27.43
C GLU A 71 -2.48 0.00 -26.85
N LEU A 72 -2.95 1.22 -26.53
CA LEU A 72 -4.31 1.43 -26.03
C LEU A 72 -5.39 1.11 -27.09
N ILE A 73 -5.17 1.49 -28.35
CA ILE A 73 -6.06 1.13 -29.47
C ILE A 73 -6.16 -0.39 -29.61
N GLU A 74 -5.03 -1.10 -29.54
CA GLU A 74 -5.02 -2.55 -29.61
C GLU A 74 -5.70 -3.21 -28.40
N GLN A 75 -5.58 -2.64 -27.20
CA GLN A 75 -6.33 -3.11 -26.04
C GLN A 75 -7.85 -2.96 -26.25
N TYR A 76 -8.33 -1.83 -26.76
CA TYR A 76 -9.75 -1.64 -27.07
C TYR A 76 -10.24 -2.58 -28.16
N ARG A 77 -9.47 -2.77 -29.24
CA ARG A 77 -9.83 -3.70 -30.33
C ARG A 77 -9.95 -5.13 -29.85
N ASN A 78 -9.05 -5.54 -28.95
CA ASN A 78 -8.96 -6.92 -28.48
C ASN A 78 -9.73 -7.19 -27.20
N ILE A 79 -10.40 -6.21 -26.59
CA ILE A 79 -11.09 -6.36 -25.29
C ILE A 79 -12.04 -7.57 -25.25
N LEU A 80 -12.83 -7.77 -26.31
CA LEU A 80 -13.76 -8.91 -26.39
C LEU A 80 -13.00 -10.22 -26.56
N HIS A 81 -12.00 -10.25 -27.44
CA HIS A 81 -11.19 -11.45 -27.68
C HIS A 81 -10.42 -11.89 -26.42
N THR A 82 -9.80 -10.95 -25.71
CA THR A 82 -9.08 -11.23 -24.46
C THR A 82 -10.03 -11.74 -23.39
N THR A 83 -11.21 -11.11 -23.25
CA THR A 83 -12.18 -11.46 -22.21
C THR A 83 -12.84 -12.81 -22.49
N LEU A 84 -13.16 -13.12 -23.75
CA LEU A 84 -13.74 -14.42 -24.13
C LEU A 84 -12.79 -15.61 -23.88
N THR A 85 -11.48 -15.35 -23.81
CA THR A 85 -10.48 -16.37 -23.48
C THR A 85 -10.40 -16.63 -21.97
N VAL A 86 -10.88 -15.70 -21.14
CA VAL A 86 -10.84 -15.78 -19.68
C VAL A 86 -12.16 -16.34 -19.16
N ASP A 87 -12.09 -17.29 -18.22
CA ASP A 87 -13.27 -17.73 -17.48
C ASP A 87 -13.57 -16.75 -16.34
N ASP A 88 -14.45 -15.78 -16.63
CA ASP A 88 -14.90 -14.75 -15.66
C ASP A 88 -15.97 -15.26 -14.68
N ARG A 89 -16.24 -16.58 -14.64
CA ARG A 89 -17.18 -17.14 -13.67
C ARG A 89 -16.68 -16.91 -12.24
N ILE A 90 -17.60 -16.42 -11.40
CA ILE A 90 -17.31 -16.19 -10.00
C ILE A 90 -17.10 -17.54 -9.32
N LYS A 91 -15.92 -17.72 -8.74
CA LYS A 91 -15.60 -18.88 -7.91
C LYS A 91 -16.23 -18.69 -6.54
N TRP A 92 -17.45 -19.20 -6.34
CA TRP A 92 -18.20 -19.14 -5.07
C TRP A 92 -17.32 -19.44 -3.84
N LYS A 93 -16.45 -20.45 -3.93
CA LYS A 93 -15.55 -20.85 -2.84
C LYS A 93 -14.66 -19.71 -2.32
N LEU A 94 -14.30 -18.75 -3.17
CA LEU A 94 -13.46 -17.60 -2.81
C LEU A 94 -14.24 -16.50 -2.06
N LEU A 95 -15.58 -16.51 -2.14
CA LEU A 95 -16.40 -15.52 -1.46
C LEU A 95 -16.58 -15.82 0.04
N TYR A 96 -16.51 -17.09 0.46
CA TYR A 96 -16.71 -17.46 1.87
C TYR A 96 -15.61 -16.92 2.78
N ASP A 97 -16.02 -16.36 3.93
CA ASP A 97 -15.08 -16.06 5.01
C ASP A 97 -14.75 -17.34 5.79
N ARG A 98 -13.46 -17.68 5.82
CA ARG A 98 -12.90 -18.82 6.55
C ARG A 98 -11.80 -18.40 7.52
N LYS A 99 -11.68 -17.09 7.79
CA LYS A 99 -10.64 -16.59 8.69
C LYS A 99 -10.93 -17.09 10.11
N PRO A 100 -9.92 -17.65 10.81
CA PRO A 100 -10.11 -18.04 12.20
C PRO A 100 -10.19 -16.81 13.09
N PHE A 101 -10.97 -16.90 14.18
CA PHE A 101 -10.90 -15.90 15.24
C PHE A 101 -9.53 -15.95 15.94
N ARG A 102 -9.11 -14.81 16.49
CA ARG A 102 -7.84 -14.71 17.24
C ARG A 102 -7.84 -15.71 18.40
N SER A 103 -6.68 -16.29 18.70
CA SER A 103 -6.51 -17.16 19.87
C SER A 103 -6.58 -16.37 21.18
N PHE A 104 -7.16 -16.95 22.24
CA PHE A 104 -7.16 -16.35 23.57
C PHE A 104 -5.73 -16.13 24.09
N ARG A 105 -5.49 -14.95 24.67
CA ARG A 105 -4.24 -14.61 25.36
C ARG A 105 -4.55 -13.78 26.60
N PHE A 106 -4.07 -14.23 27.75
CA PHE A 106 -4.13 -13.49 29.01
C PHE A 106 -2.73 -12.93 29.31
N GLN A 107 -2.64 -11.60 29.50
CA GLN A 107 -1.36 -10.89 29.61
C GLN A 107 -0.81 -10.83 31.04
N GLU A 108 -1.65 -11.04 32.05
CA GLU A 108 -1.20 -11.03 33.44
C GLU A 108 -0.40 -12.29 33.78
N THR A 109 0.60 -12.13 34.65
CA THR A 109 1.38 -13.26 35.17
C THR A 109 0.71 -13.81 36.42
N GLU A 110 0.74 -15.13 36.56
CA GLU A 110 0.19 -15.79 37.75
C GLU A 110 1.01 -15.39 38.98
N PRO A 111 0.36 -14.97 40.09
CA PRO A 111 1.06 -14.68 41.32
C PRO A 111 1.77 -15.94 41.80
N THR A 112 3.04 -15.81 42.19
CA THR A 112 3.84 -16.92 42.74
C THR A 112 4.11 -16.67 44.21
N TYR A 113 4.06 -17.73 45.03
CA TYR A 113 4.34 -17.58 46.46
C TYR A 113 5.71 -16.92 46.72
N ASP A 114 6.74 -17.32 45.97
CA ASP A 114 8.10 -16.76 46.06
C ASP A 114 8.15 -15.26 45.79
N SER A 115 7.37 -14.75 44.83
CA SER A 115 7.30 -13.31 44.55
C SER A 115 6.78 -12.53 45.76
N ILE A 116 5.79 -13.08 46.47
CA ILE A 116 5.15 -12.46 47.64
C ILE A 116 6.04 -12.57 48.89
N VAL A 117 6.71 -13.70 49.07
CA VAL A 117 7.72 -13.89 50.13
C VAL A 117 8.85 -12.86 50.00
N LYS A 118 9.31 -12.60 48.76
CA LYS A 118 10.31 -11.56 48.48
C LYS A 118 9.77 -10.15 48.74
N GLU A 119 8.56 -9.85 48.28
CA GLU A 119 7.92 -8.55 48.47
C GLU A 119 7.72 -8.21 49.96
N LEU A 120 7.26 -9.18 50.76
CA LEU A 120 7.05 -9.03 52.20
C LEU A 120 8.35 -9.17 53.03
N ASN A 121 9.51 -9.37 52.38
CA ASN A 121 10.81 -9.55 53.01
C ASN A 121 10.81 -10.61 54.12
N VAL A 122 10.14 -11.75 53.86
CA VAL A 122 10.04 -12.84 54.85
C VAL A 122 11.44 -13.43 55.09
N PRO A 123 11.95 -13.45 56.33
CA PRO A 123 13.29 -13.97 56.62
C PRO A 123 13.38 -15.48 56.38
N ALA A 124 14.48 -15.95 55.82
CA ALA A 124 14.74 -17.39 55.67
C ALA A 124 14.93 -18.08 57.03
N SER A 125 14.45 -19.32 57.15
CA SER A 125 14.60 -20.08 58.40
C SER A 125 16.08 -20.31 58.72
N THR A 126 16.53 -19.81 59.87
CA THR A 126 17.93 -19.91 60.29
C THR A 126 18.05 -20.69 61.61
N LYS A 127 19.11 -21.48 61.79
CA LYS A 127 19.36 -22.27 63.03
C LYS A 127 19.44 -21.42 64.31
N LEU A 128 19.70 -20.11 64.19
CA LEU A 128 19.70 -19.12 65.27
C LEU A 128 18.30 -18.89 65.90
N GLU A 129 17.22 -19.35 65.25
CA GLU A 129 15.85 -19.27 65.76
C GLU A 129 15.58 -20.13 66.99
N ILE A 130 16.48 -21.07 67.31
CA ILE A 130 16.43 -21.87 68.54
C ILE A 130 16.75 -21.00 69.76
N ILE A 131 17.56 -19.95 69.58
CA ILE A 131 18.08 -19.10 70.66
C ILE A 131 17.24 -17.81 70.80
N LEU A 132 16.52 -17.39 69.75
CA LEU A 132 15.74 -16.15 69.70
C LEU A 132 14.27 -16.42 69.33
N PRO A 133 13.41 -16.85 70.28
CA PRO A 133 12.02 -17.23 70.01
C PRO A 133 11.18 -16.09 69.39
N GLY A 134 11.49 -14.83 69.71
CA GLY A 134 10.82 -13.66 69.11
C GLY A 134 11.04 -13.52 67.59
N ARG A 135 12.22 -13.90 67.08
CA ARG A 135 12.50 -13.90 65.62
C ARG A 135 11.71 -15.01 64.91
N LYS A 136 11.62 -16.19 65.52
CA LYS A 136 10.80 -17.31 65.02
C LYS A 136 9.31 -16.98 64.99
N ALA A 137 8.81 -16.25 66.00
CA ALA A 137 7.43 -15.79 66.03
C ALA A 137 7.16 -14.75 64.92
N LYS A 138 8.06 -13.77 64.75
CA LYS A 138 7.95 -12.75 63.69
C LYS A 138 8.01 -13.33 62.28
N ARG A 139 8.92 -14.30 62.01
CA ARG A 139 8.96 -15.02 60.73
C ARG A 139 7.65 -15.74 60.46
N ARG A 140 7.13 -16.51 61.42
CA ARG A 140 5.86 -17.25 61.26
C ARG A 140 4.67 -16.32 61.00
N ALA A 141 4.62 -15.17 61.66
CA ALA A 141 3.59 -14.16 61.38
C ALA A 141 3.68 -13.62 59.95
N LEU A 142 4.90 -13.32 59.47
CA LEU A 142 5.14 -12.86 58.09
C LEU A 142 4.86 -13.96 57.04
N GLU A 143 5.17 -15.22 57.35
CA GLU A 143 4.83 -16.36 56.49
C GLU A 143 3.33 -16.57 56.36
N GLU A 144 2.60 -16.44 57.47
CA GLU A 144 1.14 -16.55 57.47
C GLU A 144 0.51 -15.39 56.71
N GLN A 145 1.02 -14.17 56.90
CA GLN A 145 0.63 -13.00 56.09
C GLN A 145 0.92 -13.23 54.60
N ALA A 146 2.10 -13.77 54.26
CA ALA A 146 2.45 -14.07 52.87
C ALA A 146 1.53 -15.10 52.24
N LYS A 147 1.11 -16.13 52.99
CA LYS A 147 0.11 -17.10 52.53
C LYS A 147 -1.24 -16.47 52.28
N GLN A 148 -1.72 -15.63 53.20
CA GLN A 148 -3.00 -14.92 53.05
C GLN A 148 -2.99 -14.00 51.82
N VAL A 149 -1.92 -13.23 51.64
CA VAL A 149 -1.74 -12.35 50.48
C VAL A 149 -1.64 -13.16 49.18
N PHE A 150 -0.93 -14.29 49.20
CA PHE A 150 -0.85 -15.19 48.05
C PHE A 150 -2.20 -15.75 47.65
N GLU A 151 -2.95 -16.28 48.61
CA GLU A 151 -4.27 -16.85 48.35
C GLU A 151 -5.23 -15.78 47.81
N GLN A 152 -5.24 -14.58 48.41
CA GLN A 152 -6.04 -13.47 47.93
C GLN A 152 -5.67 -13.06 46.50
N ARG A 153 -4.39 -12.83 46.21
CA ARG A 153 -3.94 -12.44 44.86
C ARG A 153 -4.22 -13.51 43.82
N ARG A 154 -4.09 -14.79 44.21
CA ARG A 154 -4.41 -15.92 43.34
C ARG A 154 -5.89 -15.97 43.00
N GLN A 155 -6.76 -15.76 43.99
CA GLN A 155 -8.21 -15.66 43.77
C GLN A 155 -8.55 -14.50 42.84
N GLU A 156 -8.01 -13.31 43.10
CA GLU A 156 -8.22 -12.13 42.25
C GLU A 156 -7.70 -12.34 40.81
N TYR A 157 -6.55 -13.00 40.65
CA TYR A 157 -6.00 -13.37 39.34
C TYR A 157 -6.91 -14.34 38.59
N GLU A 158 -7.39 -15.40 39.24
CA GLU A 158 -8.32 -16.36 38.64
C GLU A 158 -9.66 -15.70 38.28
N GLU A 159 -10.16 -14.78 39.09
CA GLU A 159 -11.36 -14.00 38.77
C GLU A 159 -11.17 -13.12 37.54
N ARG A 160 -10.05 -12.40 37.43
CA ARG A 160 -9.73 -11.58 36.25
C ARG A 160 -9.52 -12.45 35.01
N LYS A 161 -8.83 -13.58 35.15
CA LYS A 161 -8.63 -14.54 34.06
C LYS A 161 -9.95 -15.13 33.57
N ARG A 162 -10.84 -15.49 34.49
CA ARG A 162 -12.20 -15.96 34.17
C ARG A 162 -13.00 -14.88 33.44
N ALA A 163 -13.00 -13.65 33.96
CA ALA A 163 -13.70 -12.53 33.30
C ALA A 163 -13.15 -12.24 31.89
N ALA A 164 -11.82 -12.30 31.70
CA ALA A 164 -11.19 -12.14 30.39
C ALA A 164 -11.56 -13.28 29.43
N MET A 165 -11.63 -14.52 29.93
CA MET A 165 -12.07 -15.68 29.15
C MET A 165 -13.54 -15.55 28.74
N GLU A 166 -14.42 -15.13 29.66
CA GLU A 166 -15.84 -14.90 29.36
C GLU A 166 -16.04 -13.79 28.31
N ALA A 167 -15.27 -12.70 28.41
CA ALA A 167 -15.30 -11.63 27.40
C ALA A 167 -14.83 -12.14 26.03
N TYR A 168 -13.74 -12.90 25.99
CA TYR A 168 -13.23 -13.52 24.78
C TYR A 168 -14.25 -14.47 24.13
N GLU A 169 -14.90 -15.35 24.91
CA GLU A 169 -15.90 -16.27 24.37
C GLU A 169 -17.13 -15.53 23.82
N LYS A 170 -17.54 -14.42 24.44
CA LYS A 170 -18.61 -13.56 23.90
C LYS A 170 -18.22 -12.94 22.55
N GLU A 171 -17.03 -12.34 22.47
CA GLU A 171 -16.53 -11.75 21.23
C GLU A 171 -16.37 -12.82 20.13
N LYS A 172 -15.84 -13.99 20.49
CA LYS A 172 -15.70 -15.13 19.59
C LYS A 172 -17.05 -15.59 19.07
N ALA A 173 -18.04 -15.77 19.95
CA ALA A 173 -19.39 -16.16 19.55
C ALA A 173 -20.04 -15.13 18.62
N GLU A 174 -19.86 -13.83 18.88
CA GLU A 174 -20.34 -12.77 17.97
C GLU A 174 -19.63 -12.80 16.61
N TYR A 175 -18.31 -13.02 16.60
CA TYR A 175 -17.54 -13.14 15.38
C TYR A 175 -17.98 -14.35 14.54
N GLU A 176 -18.08 -15.52 15.17
CA GLU A 176 -18.51 -16.76 14.52
C GLU A 176 -19.96 -16.64 14.01
N ARG A 177 -20.84 -15.96 14.76
CA ARG A 177 -22.20 -15.66 14.31
C ARG A 177 -22.19 -14.79 13.06
N LYS A 178 -21.43 -13.69 13.04
CA LYS A 178 -21.33 -12.80 11.87
C LYS A 178 -20.72 -13.51 10.66
N GLN A 179 -19.68 -14.31 10.87
CA GLN A 179 -19.06 -15.12 9.83
C GLN A 179 -20.06 -16.12 9.24
N LYS A 180 -20.85 -16.77 10.10
CA LYS A 180 -21.92 -17.68 9.68
C LYS A 180 -23.01 -16.92 8.91
N GLU A 181 -23.53 -15.81 9.43
CA GLU A 181 -24.55 -14.99 8.76
C GLU A 181 -24.09 -14.54 7.36
N TYR A 182 -22.82 -14.14 7.22
CA TYR A 182 -22.22 -13.79 5.94
C TYR A 182 -22.15 -14.99 4.97
N ASN A 183 -21.64 -16.13 5.45
CA ASN A 183 -21.52 -17.35 4.64
C ASN A 183 -22.88 -17.93 4.23
N ASP A 184 -23.86 -17.94 5.15
CA ASP A 184 -25.24 -18.32 4.88
C ASP A 184 -25.85 -17.39 3.80
N GLY A 185 -25.50 -16.10 3.81
CA GLY A 185 -25.90 -15.14 2.77
C GLY A 185 -25.31 -15.48 1.38
N ILE A 186 -24.08 -16.01 1.33
CA ILE A 186 -23.48 -16.50 0.09
C ILE A 186 -24.19 -17.77 -0.39
N ASP A 187 -24.50 -18.69 0.50
CA ASP A 187 -25.26 -19.92 0.18
C ASP A 187 -26.65 -19.59 -0.35
N ALA A 188 -27.37 -18.67 0.29
CA ALA A 188 -28.67 -18.20 -0.16
C ALA A 188 -28.59 -17.52 -1.53
N PHE A 189 -27.58 -16.66 -1.74
CA PHE A 189 -27.36 -16.01 -3.03
C PHE A 189 -27.05 -17.02 -4.14
N LYS A 190 -26.17 -18.00 -3.86
CA LYS A 190 -25.85 -19.08 -4.78
C LYS A 190 -27.09 -19.90 -5.13
N GLY A 191 -27.89 -20.30 -4.14
CA GLY A 191 -29.13 -21.04 -4.34
C GLY A 191 -30.15 -20.26 -5.17
N ALA A 192 -30.32 -18.96 -4.89
CA ALA A 192 -31.20 -18.09 -5.67
C ALA A 192 -30.74 -17.98 -7.13
N PHE A 193 -29.45 -17.80 -7.37
CA PHE A 193 -28.87 -17.77 -8.72
C PHE A 193 -29.09 -19.10 -9.47
N GLU A 194 -28.83 -20.24 -8.83
CA GLU A 194 -29.02 -21.57 -9.42
C GLU A 194 -30.49 -21.88 -9.69
N SER A 195 -31.41 -21.31 -8.91
CA SER A 195 -32.86 -21.42 -9.13
C SER A 195 -33.41 -20.49 -10.22
N GLY A 196 -32.58 -19.57 -10.74
CA GLY A 196 -32.97 -18.61 -11.77
C GLY A 196 -33.73 -17.38 -11.25
N ASP A 197 -33.55 -17.03 -9.97
CA ASP A 197 -34.14 -15.80 -9.41
C ASP A 197 -33.62 -14.56 -10.17
N PRO A 198 -34.51 -13.68 -10.68
CA PRO A 198 -34.10 -12.53 -11.48
C PRO A 198 -33.12 -11.58 -10.78
N SER A 199 -33.37 -11.28 -9.50
CA SER A 199 -32.52 -10.36 -8.74
C SER A 199 -31.13 -10.96 -8.50
N ALA A 200 -31.07 -12.28 -8.26
CA ALA A 200 -29.81 -13.00 -8.10
C ALA A 200 -29.02 -13.07 -9.42
N ILE A 201 -29.68 -13.26 -10.57
CA ILE A 201 -29.02 -13.22 -11.89
C ILE A 201 -28.44 -11.84 -12.15
N GLU A 202 -29.22 -10.77 -11.95
CA GLU A 202 -28.74 -9.40 -12.12
C GLU A 202 -27.53 -9.10 -11.23
N LYS A 203 -27.62 -9.47 -9.95
CA LYS A 203 -26.52 -9.30 -9.00
C LYS A 203 -25.27 -10.10 -9.41
N TYR A 204 -25.44 -11.33 -9.89
CA TYR A 204 -24.33 -12.16 -10.35
C TYR A 204 -23.63 -11.53 -11.55
N ILE A 205 -24.38 -11.09 -12.56
CA ILE A 205 -23.81 -10.44 -13.75
C ILE A 205 -23.12 -9.12 -13.36
N ARG A 206 -23.69 -8.32 -12.47
CA ARG A 206 -23.03 -7.12 -11.95
C ARG A 206 -21.68 -7.45 -11.31
N LEU A 207 -21.62 -8.47 -10.47
CA LEU A 207 -20.36 -8.90 -9.85
C LEU A 207 -19.34 -9.38 -10.89
N VAL A 208 -19.78 -10.11 -11.92
CA VAL A 208 -18.90 -10.54 -13.02
C VAL A 208 -18.28 -9.32 -13.70
N LEU A 209 -19.11 -8.36 -14.15
CA LEU A 209 -18.64 -7.13 -14.79
C LEU A 209 -17.72 -6.31 -13.85
N GLU A 210 -18.00 -6.30 -12.56
CA GLU A 210 -17.18 -5.56 -11.59
C GLU A 210 -15.77 -6.15 -11.42
N TYR A 211 -15.62 -7.47 -11.52
CA TYR A 211 -14.34 -8.16 -11.40
C TYR A 211 -13.62 -8.39 -12.74
N SER A 212 -14.32 -8.25 -13.87
CA SER A 212 -13.71 -8.33 -15.20
C SER A 212 -12.65 -7.24 -15.39
N LYS A 213 -11.69 -7.54 -16.27
CA LYS A 213 -10.58 -6.63 -16.60
C LYS A 213 -10.96 -5.79 -17.82
N TYR A 214 -10.73 -4.48 -17.71
CA TYR A 214 -10.99 -3.53 -18.79
C TYR A 214 -9.71 -2.74 -19.07
N PRO A 215 -9.49 -2.32 -20.33
CA PRO A 215 -8.46 -1.36 -20.68
C PRO A 215 -8.58 -0.06 -19.88
N GLU A 216 -7.49 0.69 -19.82
CA GLU A 216 -7.47 2.01 -19.21
C GLU A 216 -8.50 2.94 -19.87
N GLY A 217 -9.12 3.83 -19.08
CA GLY A 217 -10.12 4.78 -19.57
C GLY A 217 -11.56 4.26 -19.67
N ILE A 218 -11.83 2.97 -19.42
CA ILE A 218 -13.20 2.46 -19.25
C ILE A 218 -13.61 2.54 -17.79
N GLU A 219 -14.57 3.41 -17.50
CA GLU A 219 -15.24 3.46 -16.20
C GLU A 219 -16.21 2.28 -16.06
N LYS A 220 -16.28 1.68 -14.87
CA LYS A 220 -17.24 0.60 -14.55
C LYS A 220 -18.56 1.18 -14.10
N GLU A 221 -19.27 1.79 -15.05
CA GLU A 221 -20.59 2.35 -14.81
C GLU A 221 -21.60 1.64 -15.72
N PHE A 222 -22.40 0.75 -15.11
CA PHE A 222 -23.34 -0.08 -15.83
C PHE A 222 -24.60 -0.41 -15.01
N GLU A 223 -25.68 -0.64 -15.73
CA GLU A 223 -26.92 -1.19 -15.22
C GLU A 223 -27.20 -2.55 -15.84
N VAL A 224 -27.72 -3.46 -15.02
CA VAL A 224 -28.07 -4.82 -15.44
C VAL A 224 -29.51 -5.06 -15.07
N GLN A 225 -30.28 -5.56 -16.04
CA GLN A 225 -31.66 -6.01 -15.88
C GLN A 225 -31.82 -7.40 -16.50
N PHE A 226 -32.58 -8.28 -15.85
CA PHE A 226 -32.87 -9.63 -16.35
C PHE A 226 -34.35 -9.81 -16.62
N ASN A 227 -34.68 -10.21 -17.85
CA ASN A 227 -36.03 -10.59 -18.23
C ASN A 227 -36.19 -12.12 -18.16
N PRO A 228 -36.95 -12.65 -17.17
CA PRO A 228 -37.15 -14.09 -17.03
C PRO A 228 -38.06 -14.70 -18.10
N GLN A 229 -38.88 -13.92 -18.81
CA GLN A 229 -39.82 -14.45 -19.82
C GLN A 229 -39.10 -14.99 -21.06
N ASN A 230 -37.98 -14.38 -21.42
CA ASN A 230 -37.19 -14.73 -22.61
C ASN A 230 -35.71 -15.01 -22.27
N ASN A 231 -35.36 -15.13 -20.99
CA ASN A 231 -34.00 -15.37 -20.49
C ASN A 231 -32.97 -14.39 -21.06
N THR A 232 -33.33 -13.11 -21.18
CA THR A 232 -32.46 -12.07 -21.74
C THR A 232 -31.91 -11.17 -20.64
N VAL A 233 -30.59 -10.99 -20.61
CA VAL A 233 -29.93 -9.97 -19.78
C VAL A 233 -29.71 -8.73 -20.64
N ILE A 234 -30.19 -7.59 -20.17
CA ILE A 234 -29.95 -6.28 -20.77
C ILE A 234 -28.89 -5.57 -19.93
N ILE A 235 -27.84 -5.11 -20.60
CA ILE A 235 -26.73 -4.39 -19.98
C ILE A 235 -26.66 -3.02 -20.64
N ASP A 236 -26.88 -1.97 -19.85
CA ASP A 236 -26.54 -0.60 -20.23
C ASP A 236 -25.17 -0.31 -19.65
N TYR A 237 -24.19 0.03 -20.50
CA TYR A 237 -22.81 0.24 -20.08
C TYR A 237 -22.33 1.57 -20.64
N LYS A 238 -21.87 2.44 -19.77
CA LYS A 238 -21.30 3.74 -20.17
C LYS A 238 -19.91 3.53 -20.76
N LEU A 239 -19.79 3.82 -22.05
CA LEU A 239 -18.53 3.76 -22.77
C LEU A 239 -17.80 5.11 -22.73
N PRO A 240 -16.46 5.11 -22.85
CA PRO A 240 -15.70 6.34 -22.95
C PRO A 240 -16.14 7.19 -24.16
N ASN A 241 -15.95 8.50 -24.06
CA ASN A 241 -16.25 9.41 -25.15
C ASN A 241 -15.40 9.05 -26.39
N PRO A 242 -15.96 8.98 -27.61
CA PRO A 242 -15.18 8.74 -28.82
C PRO A 242 -14.00 9.70 -29.04
N GLU A 243 -14.03 10.90 -28.46
CA GLU A 243 -12.93 11.88 -28.51
C GLU A 243 -11.82 11.59 -27.48
N SER A 244 -12.09 10.82 -26.41
CA SER A 244 -11.06 10.40 -25.45
C SER A 244 -10.33 9.13 -25.87
N ILE A 245 -10.79 8.45 -26.93
CA ILE A 245 -10.13 7.28 -27.49
C ILE A 245 -9.06 7.74 -28.49
N PRO A 246 -7.80 7.31 -28.35
CA PRO A 246 -6.76 7.67 -29.31
C PRO A 246 -7.15 7.26 -30.72
N ARG A 247 -6.92 8.15 -31.68
CA ARG A 247 -7.12 7.88 -33.11
C ARG A 247 -5.77 7.83 -33.79
N VAL A 248 -5.62 6.91 -34.73
CA VAL A 248 -4.49 6.96 -35.66
C VAL A 248 -4.71 8.16 -36.56
N VAL A 249 -3.85 9.15 -36.45
CA VAL A 249 -3.76 10.24 -37.43
C VAL A 249 -2.60 9.86 -38.36
N GLU A 250 -2.93 9.51 -39.60
CA GLU A 250 -1.95 9.28 -40.68
C GLU A 250 -1.41 10.61 -41.23
#